data_AF-A0A2V2EW60-F1
#
_entry.id   AF-A0A2V2EW60-F1
#
_cell.length_a   1.000
_cell.length_b   1.000
_cell.length_c   1.000
_cell.angle_alpha   90.00
_cell.angle_beta   90.00
_cell.angle_gamma   90.00
#
_symmetry.space_group_name_H-M   'P 1'
#
loop_
_entity.id
_entity.type
_entity.pdbx_description
1 polymer ?
#
loop_
_entity_poly.entity_id
_entity_poly.type
_entity_poly.pdbx_seq_one_letter_code
_entity_poly.pdbx_strand_id
1 'polypeptide(L)' 'MPMPDDAQDWYRSVLDEDGVVRNSVARIEDGVLHIEQGPLVGQEARVHKIDRRKRWCLVDVGEGDSAFRELLALDVPSKT' A
#
# COMPACT_ATOMS: atom_id res chain seq x y z
N MET A 1 -0.41 4.19 23.86
CA MET A 1 0.94 4.21 23.26
C MET A 1 0.84 5.01 21.97
N PRO A 2 1.72 6.00 21.73
CA PRO A 2 1.74 6.72 20.46
C PRO A 2 2.11 5.78 19.30
N MET A 3 1.80 6.19 18.07
CA MET A 3 2.20 5.47 16.87
C MET A 3 3.74 5.45 16.74
N PRO A 4 4.37 4.31 16.37
CA PRO A 4 5.81 4.23 16.10
C PRO A 4 6.29 5.25 15.06
N ASP A 5 7.53 5.74 15.20
CA ASP A 5 8.05 6.81 14.32
C ASP A 5 8.21 6.36 12.86
N ASP A 6 8.61 5.12 12.62
CA ASP A 6 8.70 4.49 11.31
C ASP A 6 7.34 4.34 10.62
N ALA A 7 6.29 4.01 11.39
CA ALA A 7 4.92 4.01 10.90
C ALA A 7 4.44 5.44 10.56
N GLN A 8 4.79 6.44 11.39
CA GLN A 8 4.50 7.83 11.08
C GLN A 8 5.22 8.31 9.81
N ASP A 9 6.49 7.96 9.64
CA ASP A 9 7.29 8.29 8.45
C ASP A 9 6.72 7.64 7.20
N TRP A 10 6.26 6.39 7.31
CA TRP A 10 5.56 5.73 6.23
C TRP A 10 4.27 6.48 5.85
N TYR A 11 3.42 6.86 6.81
CA TYR A 11 2.24 7.66 6.52
C TYR A 11 2.60 9.00 5.85
N ARG A 12 3.61 9.71 6.35
CA ARG A 12 4.10 10.96 5.72
C ARG A 12 4.53 10.76 4.27
N SER A 13 5.01 9.58 3.89
CA SER A 13 5.41 9.26 2.52
C SER A 13 4.25 8.97 1.56
N VAL A 14 3.08 8.53 2.07
CA VAL A 14 1.92 8.12 1.26
C VAL A 14 0.77 9.13 1.27
N LEU A 15 0.77 10.06 2.22
CA LEU A 15 -0.17 11.16 2.28
C LEU A 15 0.21 12.22 1.25
N ASP A 16 -0.79 12.79 0.58
CA ASP A 16 -0.61 14.01 -0.21
C ASP A 16 -0.63 15.27 0.68
N GLU A 17 -0.56 16.44 0.05
CA GLU A 17 -0.58 17.75 0.72
C GLU A 17 -1.86 18.01 1.54
N ASP A 18 -2.97 17.33 1.19
CA ASP A 18 -4.25 17.42 1.90
C ASP A 18 -4.34 16.41 3.06
N GLY A 19 -3.30 15.60 3.29
CA GLY A 19 -3.32 14.53 4.27
C GLY A 19 -4.21 13.36 3.86
N VAL A 20 -4.32 13.06 2.57
CA VAL A 20 -5.13 11.97 2.03
C VAL A 20 -4.26 10.89 1.42
N VAL A 21 -4.48 9.63 1.82
CA VAL A 21 -3.93 8.48 1.10
C VAL A 21 -4.81 8.21 -0.12
N ARG A 22 -4.32 8.58 -1.30
CA ARG A 22 -5.04 8.40 -2.56
C ARG A 22 -5.00 6.94 -3.03
N ASN A 23 -5.93 6.60 -3.90
CA ASN A 23 -5.98 5.30 -4.57
C ASN A 23 -4.70 5.04 -5.38
N SER A 24 -4.19 3.80 -5.35
CA SER A 24 -3.13 3.33 -6.23
C SER A 24 -3.67 2.42 -7.34
N VAL A 25 -2.98 2.39 -8.49
CA VAL A 25 -3.32 1.52 -9.62
C VAL A 25 -2.14 0.59 -9.88
N ALA A 26 -2.43 -0.69 -10.10
CA ALA A 26 -1.44 -1.71 -10.34
C ALA A 26 -1.86 -2.69 -11.43
N ARG A 27 -0.88 -3.45 -11.90
CA ARG A 27 -1.03 -4.57 -12.82
C ARG A 27 -0.38 -5.80 -12.19
N ILE A 28 -0.92 -6.98 -12.48
CA ILE A 28 -0.23 -8.24 -12.18
C ILE A 28 0.18 -8.89 -13.50
N GLU A 29 1.48 -9.09 -13.68
CA GLU A 29 2.10 -9.70 -14.85
C GLU A 29 2.96 -10.88 -14.40
N ASP A 30 2.71 -12.07 -14.95
CA ASP A 30 3.44 -13.30 -14.60
C ASP A 30 3.46 -13.60 -13.08
N GLY A 31 2.39 -13.20 -12.39
CA GLY A 31 2.26 -13.35 -10.94
C GLY A 31 2.98 -12.29 -10.11
N VAL A 32 3.70 -11.36 -10.74
CA VAL A 32 4.40 -10.24 -10.10
C VAL A 32 3.49 -9.01 -10.07
N LEU A 33 3.44 -8.32 -8.92
CA LEU A 33 2.73 -7.06 -8.76
C LEU A 33 3.60 -5.91 -9.26
N HIS A 34 3.01 -5.03 -10.07
CA HIS A 34 3.60 -3.77 -10.50
C HIS A 34 2.64 -2.64 -10.18
N ILE A 35 3.01 -1.73 -9.27
CA ILE A 35 2.19 -0.57 -8.95
C ILE A 35 2.62 0.58 -9.87
N GLU A 36 1.71 1.02 -10.72
CA GLU A 36 2.00 1.95 -11.82
C GLU A 36 1.63 3.40 -11.46
N GLN A 37 0.69 3.60 -10.53
CA GLN A 37 0.22 4.93 -10.11
C GLN A 37 -0.13 4.97 -8.62
N GLY A 38 -0.05 6.17 -8.03
CA GLY A 38 -0.48 6.45 -6.67
C GLY A 38 0.61 6.30 -5.61
N PRO A 39 0.26 6.47 -4.33
CA PRO A 39 1.24 6.54 -3.24
C PRO A 39 1.98 5.22 -2.96
N LEU A 40 1.50 4.10 -3.49
CA LEU A 40 2.15 2.80 -3.30
C LEU A 40 3.18 2.44 -4.40
N VAL A 41 3.45 3.33 -5.35
CA VAL A 41 4.52 3.10 -6.34
C VAL A 41 5.85 2.88 -5.63
N GLY A 42 6.54 1.77 -5.92
CA GLY A 42 7.79 1.38 -5.26
C GLY A 42 7.60 0.71 -3.89
N GLN A 43 6.36 0.46 -3.47
CA GLN A 43 6.04 -0.21 -2.20
C GLN A 43 5.51 -1.63 -2.36
N GLU A 44 5.73 -2.26 -3.52
CA GLU A 44 5.25 -3.60 -3.84
C GLU A 44 5.66 -4.65 -2.80
N ALA A 45 6.89 -4.53 -2.28
CA ALA A 45 7.42 -5.44 -1.26
C ALA A 45 6.67 -5.38 0.08
N ARG A 46 5.95 -4.27 0.36
CA ARG A 46 5.10 -4.13 1.55
C ARG A 46 3.71 -4.71 1.34
N VAL A 47 3.29 -5.02 0.11
CA VAL A 47 1.94 -5.53 -0.17
C VAL A 47 1.84 -6.99 0.26
N HIS A 48 1.08 -7.22 1.32
CA HIS A 48 0.87 -8.55 1.90
C HIS A 48 -0.25 -9.33 1.22
N LYS A 49 -1.33 -8.65 0.83
CA LYS A 49 -2.52 -9.29 0.24
C LYS A 49 -3.28 -8.32 -0.65
N ILE A 50 -3.89 -8.84 -1.71
CA ILE A 50 -4.75 -8.06 -2.61
C ILE A 50 -6.13 -8.73 -2.71
N ASP A 51 -7.20 -7.94 -2.62
CA ASP A 51 -8.55 -8.31 -3.02
C ASP A 51 -8.99 -7.43 -4.19
N ARG A 52 -8.81 -7.95 -5.41
CA ARG A 52 -9.12 -7.21 -6.65
C ARG A 52 -10.60 -6.93 -6.82
N ARG A 53 -11.46 -7.82 -6.31
CA ARG A 53 -12.91 -7.66 -6.43
C ARG A 53 -13.39 -6.51 -5.55
N LYS A 54 -12.82 -6.39 -4.36
CA LYS A 54 -13.12 -5.31 -3.41
C LYS A 54 -12.22 -4.08 -3.56
N ARG A 55 -11.24 -4.13 -4.47
CA ARG A 55 -10.33 -3.01 -4.83
C ARG A 55 -9.52 -2.49 -3.64
N TRP A 56 -8.94 -3.42 -2.86
CA TRP A 56 -8.03 -3.07 -1.75
C TRP A 56 -6.82 -4.00 -1.68
N CYS A 57 -5.78 -3.52 -0.99
CA CYS A 57 -4.64 -4.32 -0.56
C CYS A 57 -4.32 -4.10 0.94
N LEU A 58 -3.68 -5.07 1.57
CA LEU A 58 -3.07 -4.91 2.89
C LEU A 58 -1.59 -4.65 2.68
N VAL A 59 -1.06 -3.62 3.35
CA VAL A 59 0.36 -3.28 3.36
C VAL A 59 0.94 -3.43 4.77
N ASP A 60 2.13 -3.98 4.87
CA ASP A 60 2.88 -4.05 6.13
C ASP A 60 3.49 -2.65 6.44
N VAL A 61 3.15 -2.10 7.61
CA VAL A 61 3.53 -0.77 8.08
C VAL A 61 4.35 -0.88 9.36
N GLY A 62 5.43 -0.10 9.44
CA GLY A 62 6.40 -0.15 10.53
C GLY A 62 7.24 -1.44 10.53
N GLU A 63 8.03 -1.60 11.58
CA GLU A 63 9.01 -2.66 11.77
C GLU A 63 8.89 -3.29 13.17
N GLY A 64 9.38 -4.53 13.29
CA GLY A 64 9.44 -5.25 14.56
C GLY A 64 8.07 -5.53 15.21
N ASP A 65 8.06 -5.61 16.54
CA ASP A 65 6.87 -6.02 17.32
C ASP A 65 5.73 -5.01 17.30
N SER A 66 5.98 -3.79 16.78
CA SER A 66 4.96 -2.75 16.63
C SER A 66 4.42 -2.62 15.20
N ALA A 67 4.88 -3.47 14.28
CA ALA A 67 4.38 -3.51 12.92
C ALA A 67 2.91 -3.95 12.86
N PHE A 68 2.18 -3.42 11.90
CA PHE A 68 0.78 -3.76 11.65
C PHE A 68 0.47 -3.77 10.16
N ARG A 69 -0.77 -4.13 9.81
CA ARG A 69 -1.24 -4.07 8.43
C ARG A 69 -2.32 -3.02 8.25
N GLU A 70 -2.11 -2.15 7.28
CA GLU A 70 -3.08 -1.15 6.88
C GLU A 70 -3.82 -1.60 5.62
N LEU A 71 -5.14 -1.38 5.58
CA LEU A 71 -5.95 -1.64 4.39
C LEU A 71 -6.03 -0.37 3.54
N LEU A 72 -5.52 -0.44 2.31
CA LEU A 72 -5.49 0.67 1.37
C LEU A 72 -6.22 0.35 0.07
N ALA A 73 -6.74 1.39 -0.59
CA ALA A 73 -7.37 1.28 -1.90
C ALA A 73 -6.32 0.90 -2.97
N LEU A 74 -6.62 -0.15 -3.75
CA LEU A 74 -5.78 -0.60 -4.85
C LEU A 74 -6.64 -1.14 -5.99
N ASP A 75 -6.47 -0.54 -7.17
CA ASP A 75 -7.07 -1.00 -8.40
C ASP A 75 -6.13 -1.92 -9.18
N VAL A 76 -6.64 -3.09 -9.57
CA VAL A 76 -5.91 -4.02 -10.45
C VAL A 76 -6.79 -4.43 -11.64
N PRO A 77 -6.97 -3.52 -12.63
CA PRO A 77 -7.92 -3.69 -13.72
C PRO A 77 -7.55 -4.86 -14.64
N SER A 78 -6.26 -5.17 -14.81
CA SER A 78 -5.77 -6.25 -15.65
C SER A 78 -4.88 -7.22 -14.85
N LYS A 79 -4.95 -8.50 -15.23
CA LYS A 79 -3.99 -9.53 -14.82
C LYS A 79 -3.71 -10.40 -16.03
N THR A 80 -2.44 -10.61 -16.34
CA THR A 80 -1.99 -11.50 -17.41
C THR A 80 -1.14 -12.60 -16.80
#